data_AF-A0A378VM17-F1
#
_entry.id   AF-A0A378VM17-F1
#
_cell.length_a   1.000
_cell.length_b   1.000
_cell.length_c   1.000
_cell.angle_alpha   90.00
_cell.angle_beta   90.00
_cell.angle_gamma   90.00
#
_symmetry.space_group_name_H-M   'P 1'
#
loop_
_entity.id
_entity.type
_entity.pdbx_description
1 polymer ?
#
loop_
_entity_poly.entity_id
_entity_poly.type
_entity_poly.pdbx_seq_one_letter_code
_entity_poly.pdbx_strand_id
1 'polypeptide(L)'
;MIKRMAAVSVLCLMTAAAQAADTYGYLAVWQNPQNADDVLQIKATKEDSTQNEALAELEAFCKGQDTLAGIGGDQATGCRSVVSLNNTCVALAYPKALGAMRVENAVVITSPRFTSVHQVALNQCIKKYGVQGQCALETVYCTSSSYYGGTVRSLIQNLK
;
A
#
# COMPACT_ATOMS: atom_id res chain seq x y z
N MET A 1 -59.92 -32.38 -26.06
CA MET A 1 -58.64 -33.01 -26.46
C MET A 1 -57.48 -32.08 -26.11
N ILE A 2 -56.61 -32.58 -25.23
CA ILE A 2 -55.20 -32.26 -24.96
C ILE A 2 -54.77 -30.77 -24.85
N LYS A 3 -54.59 -30.36 -23.59
CA LYS A 3 -53.81 -29.23 -23.08
C LYS A 3 -52.39 -29.23 -23.69
N ARG A 4 -51.96 -28.10 -24.26
CA ARG A 4 -50.53 -27.83 -24.48
C ARG A 4 -50.06 -26.85 -23.41
N MET A 5 -49.44 -27.42 -22.38
CA MET A 5 -48.66 -26.68 -21.39
C MET A 5 -47.43 -26.11 -22.09
N ALA A 6 -47.39 -24.78 -22.25
CA ALA A 6 -46.14 -24.08 -22.52
C ALA A 6 -45.57 -23.65 -21.16
N ALA A 7 -44.74 -24.52 -20.57
CA ALA A 7 -43.91 -24.16 -19.45
C ALA A 7 -42.82 -23.20 -19.95
N VAL A 8 -43.03 -21.90 -19.75
CA VAL A 8 -41.96 -20.90 -19.92
C VAL A 8 -41.12 -20.93 -18.64
N SER A 9 -40.07 -21.75 -18.64
CA SER A 9 -39.09 -21.77 -17.56
C SER A 9 -38.33 -20.45 -17.55
N VAL A 10 -38.60 -19.66 -16.51
CA VAL A 10 -37.87 -18.45 -16.13
C VAL A 10 -36.43 -18.87 -15.77
N LEU A 11 -35.48 -18.71 -16.70
CA LEU A 11 -34.06 -18.62 -16.34
C LEU A 11 -33.81 -17.21 -15.82
N CYS A 12 -34.11 -16.98 -14.54
CA CYS A 12 -33.46 -15.90 -13.79
C CYS A 12 -31.97 -16.28 -13.71
N LEU A 13 -31.19 -15.79 -14.66
CA LEU A 13 -29.74 -15.67 -14.53
C LEU A 13 -29.48 -14.73 -13.35
N MET A 14 -29.44 -15.29 -12.14
CA MET A 14 -28.80 -14.63 -11.01
C MET A 14 -27.31 -14.60 -11.32
N THR A 15 -26.91 -13.61 -12.11
CA THR A 15 -25.55 -13.11 -12.07
C THR A 15 -25.39 -12.55 -10.67
N ALA A 16 -24.95 -13.40 -9.73
CA ALA A 16 -24.40 -12.92 -8.49
C ALA A 16 -23.30 -11.93 -8.91
N ALA A 17 -23.56 -10.63 -8.76
CA ALA A 17 -22.51 -9.65 -8.83
C ALA A 17 -21.51 -10.10 -7.78
N ALA A 18 -20.39 -10.70 -8.22
CA ALA A 18 -19.28 -10.99 -7.34
C ALA A 18 -18.89 -9.62 -6.78
N GLN A 19 -19.35 -9.31 -5.57
CA GLN A 19 -18.87 -8.14 -4.87
C GLN A 19 -17.39 -8.40 -4.68
N ALA A 20 -16.57 -7.57 -5.31
CA ALA A 20 -15.13 -7.63 -5.08
C ALA A 20 -14.94 -7.49 -3.57
N ALA A 21 -14.33 -8.50 -2.95
CA ALA A 21 -14.09 -8.47 -1.52
C ALA A 21 -13.18 -7.28 -1.19
N ASP A 22 -13.46 -6.62 -0.06
CA ASP A 22 -12.61 -5.54 0.41
C ASP A 22 -11.18 -6.03 0.63
N THR A 23 -10.21 -5.21 0.23
CA THR A 23 -8.79 -5.50 0.36
C THR A 23 -8.15 -4.53 1.34
N TYR A 24 -7.26 -5.05 2.17
CA TYR A 24 -6.63 -4.32 3.27
C TYR A 24 -5.11 -4.31 3.12
N GLY A 25 -4.46 -3.31 3.69
CA GLY A 25 -3.01 -3.26 3.74
C GLY A 25 -2.49 -2.18 4.68
N TYR A 26 -1.18 -2.18 4.86
CA TYR A 26 -0.48 -1.16 5.62
C TYR A 26 0.77 -0.72 4.88
N LEU A 27 1.09 0.58 4.97
CA LEU A 27 2.43 1.10 4.73
C LEU A 27 3.05 1.44 6.07
N ALA A 28 4.04 0.67 6.48
CA ALA A 28 4.81 0.89 7.70
C ALA A 28 6.15 1.56 7.37
N VAL A 29 6.52 2.52 8.21
CA VAL A 29 7.84 3.11 8.27
C VAL A 29 8.41 2.82 9.64
N TRP A 30 9.52 2.10 9.66
CA TRP A 30 10.28 1.79 10.86
C TRP A 30 11.58 2.58 10.87
N GLN A 31 11.91 3.16 12.02
CA GLN A 31 13.17 3.83 12.29
C GLN A 31 13.68 3.41 13.67
N ASN A 32 14.96 3.12 13.78
CA ASN A 32 15.57 2.85 15.07
C ASN A 32 15.37 4.05 16.02
N PRO A 33 14.63 3.88 17.13
CA PRO A 33 14.35 4.98 18.05
C PRO A 33 15.59 5.42 18.82
N GLN A 34 16.62 4.57 18.90
CA GLN A 34 17.90 4.85 19.56
C GLN A 34 18.94 5.47 18.61
N ASN A 35 18.70 5.44 17.30
CA ASN A 35 19.60 6.01 16.31
C ASN A 35 18.83 6.78 15.22
N ALA A 36 18.79 8.10 15.37
CA ALA A 36 18.07 8.99 14.44
C ALA A 36 18.72 9.06 13.04
N ASP A 37 19.98 8.64 12.90
CA ASP A 37 20.68 8.59 11.61
C ASP A 37 20.55 7.24 10.90
N ASP A 38 19.86 6.28 11.53
CA ASP A 38 19.59 5.00 10.90
C ASP A 38 18.63 5.14 9.71
N VAL A 39 18.83 4.27 8.73
CA VAL A 39 18.06 4.28 7.48
C VAL A 39 16.63 3.80 7.78
N LEU A 40 15.65 4.59 7.34
CA LEU A 40 14.25 4.19 7.42
C LEU A 40 14.00 2.90 6.65
N GLN A 41 13.34 1.95 7.31
CA GLN A 41 12.85 0.73 6.70
C GLN A 41 11.38 0.93 6.33
N ILE A 42 11.02 0.69 5.08
CA ILE A 42 9.64 0.74 4.61
C ILE A 42 9.14 -0.65 4.31
N LYS A 43 7.89 -0.94 4.72
CA LYS A 43 7.18 -2.14 4.31
C LYS A 43 5.75 -1.80 3.89
N ALA A 44 5.38 -2.20 2.68
CA ALA A 44 3.99 -2.41 2.32
C ALA A 44 3.63 -3.89 2.57
N THR A 45 2.46 -4.16 3.16
CA THR A 45 1.95 -5.52 3.32
C THR A 45 1.60 -6.15 1.97
N LYS A 46 1.30 -7.44 1.96
CA LYS A 46 0.88 -8.15 0.76
C LYS A 46 -0.45 -7.58 0.22
N GLU A 47 -0.54 -7.57 -1.12
CA GLU A 47 -1.75 -7.23 -1.86
C GLU A 47 -2.82 -8.32 -1.74
N ASP A 48 -4.06 -7.93 -2.02
CA ASP A 48 -5.24 -8.80 -2.03
C ASP A 48 -5.41 -9.55 -0.68
N SER A 49 -4.99 -8.91 0.42
CA SER A 49 -5.06 -9.45 1.78
C SER A 49 -6.35 -9.06 2.51
N THR A 50 -6.79 -9.96 3.38
CA THR A 50 -7.78 -9.66 4.41
C THR A 50 -7.19 -8.74 5.49
N GLN A 51 -8.05 -8.11 6.28
CA GLN A 51 -7.60 -7.23 7.38
C GLN A 51 -6.68 -7.95 8.37
N ASN A 52 -7.01 -9.19 8.74
CA ASN A 52 -6.23 -9.97 9.71
C ASN A 52 -4.85 -10.36 9.16
N GLU A 53 -4.77 -10.74 7.88
CA GLU A 53 -3.49 -11.08 7.25
C GLU A 53 -2.58 -9.86 7.15
N ALA A 54 -3.12 -8.72 6.73
CA ALA A 54 -2.36 -7.47 6.64
C ALA A 54 -1.85 -7.01 8.02
N LEU A 55 -2.69 -7.12 9.06
CA LEU A 55 -2.29 -6.77 10.43
C LEU A 55 -1.20 -7.70 10.96
N ALA A 56 -1.35 -9.01 10.76
CA ALA A 56 -0.35 -9.99 11.19
C ALA A 56 1.01 -9.76 10.50
N GLU A 57 1.01 -9.43 9.21
CA GLU A 57 2.25 -9.09 8.48
C GLU A 57 2.88 -7.80 8.99
N LEU A 58 2.07 -6.76 9.28
CA LEU A 58 2.55 -5.51 9.87
C LEU A 58 3.23 -5.77 11.22
N GLU A 59 2.57 -6.51 12.11
CA GLU A 59 3.10 -6.83 13.44
C GLU A 59 4.40 -7.63 13.35
N ALA A 60 4.45 -8.62 12.45
CA ALA A 60 5.65 -9.41 12.19
C ALA A 60 6.80 -8.54 11.68
N PHE A 61 6.53 -7.59 10.78
CA PHE A 61 7.54 -6.65 10.31
C PHE A 61 8.06 -5.76 11.44
N CYS A 62 7.18 -5.09 12.18
CA CYS A 62 7.59 -4.18 13.25
C CYS A 62 8.40 -4.92 14.33
N LYS A 63 7.89 -6.06 14.82
CA LYS A 63 8.58 -6.88 15.82
C LYS A 63 9.91 -7.43 15.30
N GLY A 64 9.97 -7.82 14.03
CA GLY A 64 11.20 -8.28 13.39
C GLY A 64 12.28 -7.19 13.37
N GLN A 65 11.92 -5.98 12.97
CA GLN A 65 12.85 -4.84 12.97
C GLN A 65 13.28 -4.45 14.39
N ASP A 66 12.34 -4.40 15.33
CA ASP A 66 12.65 -4.14 16.74
C ASP A 66 13.65 -5.17 17.30
N THR A 67 13.45 -6.46 16.98
CA THR A 67 14.35 -7.53 17.41
C THR A 67 15.75 -7.37 16.79
N LEU A 68 15.83 -7.06 15.50
CA LEU A 68 17.11 -6.82 14.81
C LEU A 68 17.87 -5.63 15.38
N ALA A 69 17.15 -4.61 15.84
CA ALA A 69 17.70 -3.43 16.48
C ALA A 69 17.99 -3.60 17.98
N GLY A 70 17.70 -4.76 18.57
CA GLY A 70 17.90 -5.03 19.99
C GLY A 70 16.93 -4.28 20.92
N ILE A 71 15.77 -3.88 20.42
CA ILE A 71 14.74 -3.16 21.18
C ILE A 71 13.99 -4.16 22.07
N GLY A 72 14.03 -3.93 23.38
CA GLY A 72 13.32 -4.72 24.39
C GLY A 72 11.80 -4.53 24.33
N GLY A 73 11.03 -5.51 24.82
CA GLY A 73 9.57 -5.45 24.81
C GLY A 73 8.95 -4.35 25.68
N ASP A 74 9.73 -3.75 26.56
CA ASP A 74 9.41 -2.59 27.41
C ASP A 74 9.84 -1.25 26.79
N GLN A 75 10.54 -1.29 25.67
CA GLN A 75 11.03 -0.12 24.96
C GLN A 75 10.07 0.29 23.83
N ALA A 76 10.08 1.57 23.46
CA ALA A 76 9.26 2.06 22.36
C ALA A 76 9.69 1.42 21.03
N THR A 77 8.73 0.84 20.30
CA THR A 77 8.94 0.30 18.96
C THR A 77 9.46 1.36 17.99
N GLY A 78 10.27 0.94 17.02
CA GLY A 78 10.71 1.79 15.92
C GLY A 78 9.65 2.01 14.83
N CYS A 79 8.51 1.31 14.86
CA CYS A 79 7.40 1.53 13.92
C CYS A 79 6.69 2.86 14.18
N ARG A 80 7.27 3.95 13.67
CA ARG A 80 6.83 5.34 13.94
C ARG A 80 5.63 5.79 13.13
N SER A 81 5.48 5.29 11.90
CA SER A 81 4.38 5.67 11.03
C SER A 81 3.77 4.44 10.38
N VAL A 82 2.47 4.28 10.56
CA VAL A 82 1.68 3.21 9.95
C VAL A 82 0.47 3.84 9.30
N VAL A 83 0.40 3.73 7.97
CA VAL A 83 -0.77 4.15 7.19
C VAL A 83 -1.62 2.92 6.93
N SER A 84 -2.83 2.90 7.50
CA SER A 84 -3.84 1.88 7.20
C SER A 84 -4.46 2.13 5.83
N LEU A 85 -4.64 1.08 5.05
CA LEU A 85 -5.13 1.11 3.68
C LEU A 85 -6.31 0.13 3.56
N ASN A 86 -7.40 0.61 2.96
CA ASN A 86 -8.57 -0.19 2.61
C ASN A 86 -9.03 0.23 1.21
N ASN A 87 -9.09 -0.74 0.28
CA ASN A 87 -9.53 -0.53 -1.09
C ASN A 87 -8.84 0.67 -1.78
N THR A 88 -7.53 0.80 -1.57
CA THR A 88 -6.81 2.03 -1.92
C THR A 88 -5.37 1.77 -2.32
N CYS A 89 -4.74 2.78 -2.89
CA CYS A 89 -3.32 2.84 -3.17
C CYS A 89 -2.64 3.89 -2.31
N VAL A 90 -1.33 3.75 -2.13
CA VAL A 90 -0.44 4.67 -1.46
C VAL A 90 0.80 4.90 -2.32
N ALA A 91 1.34 6.10 -2.28
CA ALA A 91 2.65 6.42 -2.82
C ALA A 91 3.43 7.22 -1.79
N LEU A 92 4.71 6.89 -1.67
CA LEU A 92 5.68 7.65 -0.89
C LEU A 92 6.72 8.23 -1.84
N ALA A 93 6.89 9.54 -1.78
CA ALA A 93 7.95 10.27 -2.47
C ALA A 93 8.81 11.03 -1.46
N TYR A 94 10.08 11.25 -1.79
CA TYR A 94 10.95 12.12 -0.99
C TYR A 94 12.01 12.81 -1.87
N PRO A 95 12.61 13.91 -1.39
CA PRO A 95 13.66 14.62 -2.11
C PRO A 95 15.00 13.89 -2.01
N LYS A 96 15.47 13.26 -3.10
CA LYS A 96 16.75 12.52 -3.11
C LYS A 96 17.96 13.43 -2.86
N ALA A 97 17.84 14.74 -3.15
CA ALA A 97 18.89 15.72 -2.88
C ALA A 97 19.24 15.87 -1.39
N LEU A 98 18.37 15.44 -0.46
CA LEU A 98 18.66 15.41 0.97
C LEU A 98 19.45 14.17 1.42
N GLY A 99 19.85 13.31 0.48
CA GLY A 99 20.74 12.16 0.70
C GLY A 99 20.07 10.94 1.31
N ALA A 100 19.16 11.11 2.27
CA ALA A 100 18.42 10.02 2.89
C ALA A 100 16.95 10.38 3.09
N MET A 101 16.09 9.37 2.97
CA MET A 101 14.69 9.51 3.34
C MET A 101 14.55 9.49 4.85
N ARG A 102 13.79 10.44 5.37
CA ARG A 102 13.47 10.61 6.79
C ARG A 102 11.97 10.91 6.94
N VAL A 103 11.41 10.71 8.13
CA VAL A 103 9.96 10.84 8.35
C VAL A 103 9.49 12.26 8.03
N GLU A 104 10.30 13.25 8.40
CA GLU A 104 10.07 14.67 8.17
C GLU A 104 10.12 15.06 6.69
N ASN A 105 10.86 14.31 5.88
CA ASN A 105 11.08 14.65 4.48
C ASN A 105 10.21 13.87 3.49
N ALA A 106 9.64 12.75 3.93
CA ALA A 106 8.73 11.93 3.15
C ALA A 106 7.38 12.63 2.89
N VAL A 107 6.81 12.36 1.72
CA VAL A 107 5.48 12.78 1.30
C VAL A 107 4.69 11.51 0.97
N VAL A 108 3.66 11.24 1.78
CA VAL A 108 2.81 10.05 1.63
C VAL A 108 1.42 10.49 1.17
N ILE A 109 0.96 9.94 0.04
CA ILE A 109 -0.36 10.21 -0.52
C ILE A 109 -1.11 8.89 -0.63
N THR A 110 -2.40 8.88 -0.29
CA THR A 110 -3.30 7.75 -0.53
C THR A 110 -4.38 8.14 -1.53
N SER A 111 -4.83 7.18 -2.35
CA SER A 111 -5.90 7.38 -3.31
C SER A 111 -6.45 6.04 -3.80
N PRO A 112 -7.76 5.91 -4.07
CA PRO A 112 -8.32 4.71 -4.68
C PRO A 112 -7.90 4.49 -6.14
N ARG A 113 -7.13 5.41 -6.75
CA ARG A 113 -6.67 5.31 -8.13
C ARG A 113 -5.14 5.31 -8.19
N PHE A 114 -4.56 4.24 -8.74
CA PHE A 114 -3.11 4.12 -8.89
C PHE A 114 -2.46 5.25 -9.70
N THR A 115 -3.06 5.65 -10.83
CA THR A 115 -2.49 6.70 -11.69
C THR A 115 -2.42 8.06 -10.99
N SER A 116 -3.40 8.35 -10.14
CA SER A 116 -3.44 9.58 -9.36
C SER A 116 -2.42 9.54 -8.22
N VAL A 117 -2.31 8.44 -7.49
CA VAL A 117 -1.55 8.41 -6.22
C VAL A 117 -0.06 8.73 -6.43
N HIS A 118 0.57 8.13 -7.44
CA HIS A 118 2.01 8.30 -7.67
C HIS A 118 2.35 9.68 -8.22
N GLN A 119 1.54 10.20 -9.15
CA GLN A 119 1.74 11.55 -9.70
C GLN A 119 1.52 12.62 -8.63
N VAL A 120 0.48 12.46 -7.81
CA VAL A 120 0.20 13.40 -6.73
C VAL A 120 1.34 13.38 -5.70
N ALA A 121 1.86 12.22 -5.31
CA ALA A 121 3.01 12.16 -4.38
C ALA A 121 4.25 12.89 -4.93
N LEU A 122 4.60 12.67 -6.20
CA LEU A 122 5.70 13.39 -6.86
C LEU A 122 5.45 14.89 -6.92
N ASN A 123 4.26 15.31 -7.36
CA ASN A 123 3.92 16.72 -7.49
C ASN A 123 3.92 17.44 -6.13
N GLN A 124 3.42 16.79 -5.07
CA GLN A 124 3.45 17.35 -3.73
C GLN A 124 4.88 17.41 -3.17
N CYS A 125 5.73 16.42 -3.45
CA CYS A 125 7.15 16.49 -3.12
C CYS A 125 7.83 17.67 -3.85
N ILE A 126 7.64 17.80 -5.16
CA ILE A 126 8.21 18.90 -5.96
C ILE A 126 7.67 20.25 -5.47
N LYS A 127 6.40 20.33 -5.10
CA LYS A 127 5.81 21.54 -4.52
C LYS A 127 6.46 21.93 -3.19
N LYS A 128 6.83 20.95 -2.35
CA LYS A 128 7.45 21.18 -1.03
C LYS A 128 8.95 21.51 -1.12
N TYR A 129 9.70 20.85 -2.00
CA TYR A 129 11.18 20.94 -2.06
C TYR A 129 11.73 21.61 -3.33
N GLY A 130 10.86 21.98 -4.26
CA GLY A 130 11.24 22.48 -5.57
C GLY A 130 11.88 21.41 -6.46
N VAL A 131 12.17 21.80 -7.71
CA VAL A 131 12.85 20.92 -8.69
C VAL A 131 14.24 20.48 -8.24
N GLN A 132 14.91 21.30 -7.43
CA GLN A 132 16.25 21.02 -6.91
C GLN A 132 16.25 19.88 -5.88
N GLY A 133 15.10 19.59 -5.25
CA GLY A 133 14.95 18.47 -4.34
C GLY A 133 15.12 17.09 -4.99
N GLN A 134 15.09 17.00 -6.33
CA GLN A 134 15.20 15.75 -7.08
C GLN A 134 14.23 14.69 -6.54
N CYS A 135 12.96 15.06 -6.41
CA CYS A 135 11.93 14.19 -5.85
C CYS A 135 11.78 12.91 -6.66
N ALA A 136 11.77 11.78 -5.96
CA ALA A 136 11.55 10.46 -6.54
C ALA A 136 10.57 9.66 -5.69
N LEU A 137 9.88 8.72 -6.34
CA LEU A 137 9.08 7.72 -5.65
C LEU A 137 10.02 6.71 -4.98
N GLU A 138 9.77 6.45 -3.72
CA GLU A 138 10.42 5.35 -3.01
C GLU A 138 9.56 4.09 -3.09
N THR A 139 8.24 4.24 -2.95
CA THR A 139 7.31 3.12 -3.12
C THR A 139 5.97 3.59 -3.65
N VAL A 140 5.32 2.71 -4.40
CA VAL A 140 3.91 2.83 -4.78
C VAL A 140 3.28 1.46 -4.62
N TYR A 141 2.17 1.40 -3.91
CA TYR A 141 1.50 0.16 -3.52
C TYR A 141 -0.02 0.33 -3.59
N CYS A 142 -0.76 -0.73 -3.89
CA CYS A 142 -2.20 -0.81 -3.77
C CYS A 142 -2.61 -2.04 -2.96
N THR A 143 -3.68 -1.92 -2.17
CA THR A 143 -4.23 -3.05 -1.42
C THR A 143 -4.72 -4.19 -2.31
N SER A 144 -4.99 -3.92 -3.59
CA SER A 144 -5.30 -4.94 -4.59
C SER A 144 -4.46 -4.80 -5.84
N SER A 145 -4.00 -5.92 -6.38
CA SER A 145 -3.32 -5.98 -7.68
C SER A 145 -4.19 -5.47 -8.83
N SER A 146 -5.52 -5.44 -8.63
CA SER A 146 -6.48 -4.92 -9.61
C SER A 146 -6.42 -3.39 -9.79
N TYR A 147 -5.94 -2.65 -8.79
CA TYR A 147 -5.97 -1.18 -8.81
C TYR A 147 -4.81 -0.53 -9.57
N TYR A 148 -3.73 -1.27 -9.84
CA TYR A 148 -2.58 -0.77 -10.60
C TYR A 148 -2.93 -0.42 -12.05
N GLY A 149 -4.01 -0.99 -12.60
CA GLY A 149 -4.39 -0.84 -14.00
C GLY A 149 -3.59 -1.75 -14.95
N GLY A 150 -4.16 -2.01 -16.13
CA GLY A 150 -3.72 -3.09 -17.03
C GLY A 150 -2.24 -3.07 -17.45
N THR A 151 -1.70 -1.90 -17.81
CA THR A 151 -0.31 -1.77 -18.32
C THR A 151 0.76 -1.74 -17.22
N VAL A 152 0.39 -1.46 -15.97
CA VAL A 152 1.32 -1.42 -14.84
C VAL A 152 1.48 -2.82 -14.23
N ARG A 153 0.41 -3.62 -14.24
CA ARG A 153 0.42 -5.00 -13.76
C ARG A 153 1.47 -5.87 -14.47
N SER A 154 1.67 -5.66 -15.78
CA SER A 154 2.69 -6.38 -16.56
C SER A 154 4.12 -5.92 -16.25
N LEU A 155 4.34 -4.66 -15.88
CA LEU A 155 5.66 -4.14 -15.51
C LEU A 155 6.11 -4.67 -14.14
N ILE A 156 5.21 -4.70 -13.15
CA ILE A 156 5.52 -5.19 -11.79
C ILE A 156 5.75 -6.72 -11.78
N GLN A 157 5.01 -7.48 -12.61
CA GLN A 157 5.22 -8.94 -12.74
C GLN A 157 6.58 -9.31 -13.37
N ASN A 158 7.16 -8.44 -14.19
CA ASN A 158 8.47 -8.67 -14.81
C ASN A 158 9.66 -8.12 -13.97
N LEU A 159 9.37 -7.51 -12.82
CA LEU A 159 10.36 -6.96 -11.88
C LEU A 159 10.49 -7.77 -10.57
N LYS A 160 9.61 -8.76 -10.35
CA LYS A 160 9.79 -9.80 -9.31
C LYS A 160 10.60 -10.95 -9.88
#